data_AF-Q7YT56-F1
#
_entry.id   AF-Q7YT56-F1
#
_cell.length_a   1.000
_cell.length_b   1.000
_cell.length_c   1.000
_cell.angle_alpha   90.00
_cell.angle_beta   90.00
_cell.angle_gamma   90.00
#
_symmetry.space_group_name_H-M   'P 1'
#
loop_
_entity.id
_entity.type
_entity.pdbx_description
1 polymer ?
#
loop_
_entity_poly.entity_id
_entity_poly.type
_entity_poly.pdbx_seq_one_letter_code
_entity_poly.pdbx_strand_id
1 'polypeptide(L)'
;LVSVTKEGLELPEDDAEKKKREEDKAKFESLCKLMKSILDNKVEKVVVSNRLVDSPCCIVTSQFGWSANMERIMKAQALRDTATMGYMAGKKQLEINPDHPIVETLRQKADADKNDKAV
;
A
#
# COMPACT_ATOMS: atom_id res chain seq x y z
N LEU A 1 -4.46 18.71 -10.82
CA LEU A 1 -4.95 18.36 -9.47
C LEU A 1 -4.42 16.97 -9.13
N VAL A 2 -4.00 16.72 -7.89
CA VAL A 2 -3.44 15.43 -7.44
C VAL A 2 -4.34 14.86 -6.34
N SER A 3 -4.64 13.56 -6.40
CA SER A 3 -5.42 12.88 -5.36
C SER A 3 -4.49 12.17 -4.39
N VAL A 4 -4.54 12.55 -3.11
CA VAL A 4 -3.69 11.96 -2.05
C VAL A 4 -3.96 10.46 -1.79
N THR A 5 -5.11 9.94 -2.23
CA THR A 5 -5.47 8.51 -2.07
C THR A 5 -5.04 7.63 -3.24
N LYS A 6 -4.44 8.24 -4.28
CA LYS A 6 -3.93 7.53 -5.46
C LYS A 6 -2.42 7.32 -5.35
N GLU A 7 -1.95 6.32 -6.08
CA GLU A 7 -0.53 6.12 -6.37
C GLU A 7 0.09 7.35 -7.05
N GLY A 8 1.40 7.54 -6.86
CA GLY A 8 2.16 8.62 -7.52
C GLY A 8 2.04 9.96 -6.81
N LEU A 9 1.77 9.96 -5.50
CA LEU A 9 1.86 11.17 -4.71
C LEU A 9 3.33 11.50 -4.49
N GLU A 10 3.78 12.58 -5.10
CA GLU A 10 5.11 13.13 -4.88
C GLU A 10 5.01 14.21 -3.80
N LEU A 11 5.69 13.96 -2.68
CA LEU A 11 5.89 14.94 -1.62
C LEU A 11 7.30 15.55 -1.77
N PRO A 12 7.49 16.81 -1.36
CA PRO A 12 8.83 17.38 -1.27
C PRO A 12 9.68 16.51 -0.34
N GLU A 13 10.83 16.06 -0.82
CA GLU A 13 11.79 15.28 -0.04
C GLU A 13 13.17 15.91 -0.17
N ASP A 14 13.86 16.06 0.94
CA ASP A 14 15.28 16.41 0.94
C ASP A 14 16.16 15.19 0.58
N ASP A 15 17.46 15.43 0.35
CA ASP A 15 18.39 14.36 -0.02
C ASP A 15 18.61 13.35 1.12
N ALA A 16 18.44 13.75 2.38
CA ALA A 16 18.57 12.87 3.53
C ALA A 16 17.35 11.93 3.66
N GLU A 17 16.14 12.45 3.45
CA GLU A 17 14.87 11.71 3.43
C GLU A 17 14.84 10.71 2.27
N LYS A 18 15.31 11.11 1.07
CA LYS A 18 15.45 10.19 -0.06
C LYS A 18 16.38 9.03 0.28
N LYS A 19 17.53 9.32 0.89
CA LYS A 19 18.48 8.29 1.29
C LYS A 19 17.89 7.35 2.35
N LYS A 20 17.26 7.90 3.38
CA LYS A 20 16.55 7.12 4.42
C LYS A 20 15.51 6.20 3.78
N ARG A 21 14.72 6.70 2.82
CA ARG A 21 13.70 5.91 2.13
C ARG A 21 14.29 4.75 1.33
N GLU A 22 15.41 4.93 0.65
CA GLU A 22 16.08 3.83 -0.06
C GLU A 22 16.64 2.78 0.91
N GLU A 23 17.19 3.22 2.04
CA GLU A 23 17.63 2.32 3.13
C GLU A 23 16.44 1.55 3.73
N ASP A 24 15.32 2.22 4.01
CA ASP A 24 14.10 1.60 4.52
C ASP A 24 13.48 0.64 3.51
N LYS A 25 13.46 0.98 2.21
CA LYS A 25 13.02 0.06 1.16
C LYS A 25 13.81 -1.25 1.19
N ALA A 26 15.13 -1.17 1.34
CA ALA A 26 15.98 -2.36 1.46
C ALA A 26 15.72 -3.12 2.77
N LYS A 27 15.63 -2.40 3.89
CA LYS A 27 15.39 -2.98 5.22
C LYS A 27 14.05 -3.74 5.31
N PHE A 28 13.01 -3.21 4.69
CA PHE A 28 11.65 -3.76 4.72
C PHE A 28 11.28 -4.60 3.49
N GLU A 29 12.21 -4.81 2.54
CA GLU A 29 11.96 -5.58 1.31
C GLU A 29 11.46 -7.00 1.61
N SER A 30 12.10 -7.69 2.55
CA SER A 30 11.72 -9.04 2.98
C SER A 30 10.30 -9.09 3.56
N LEU A 31 9.94 -8.11 4.40
CA LEU A 31 8.59 -7.98 4.95
C LEU A 31 7.56 -7.69 3.84
N CYS A 32 7.88 -6.79 2.91
CA CYS A 32 6.98 -6.46 1.79
C CYS A 32 6.68 -7.69 0.92
N LYS A 33 7.70 -8.52 0.64
CA LYS A 33 7.52 -9.79 -0.09
C LYS A 33 6.64 -10.76 0.70
N LEU A 34 6.89 -10.93 2.00
CA LEU A 34 6.08 -11.79 2.86
C LEU A 34 4.61 -11.35 2.88
N MET A 35 4.36 -10.06 3.14
CA MET A 35 3.01 -9.49 3.12
C MET A 35 2.34 -9.65 1.76
N LYS A 36 3.08 -9.50 0.66
CA LYS A 36 2.55 -9.73 -0.70
C LYS A 36 2.17 -11.19 -0.93
N SER A 37 2.94 -12.14 -0.39
CA SER A 37 2.64 -13.57 -0.45
C SER A 37 1.43 -13.95 0.39
N ILE A 38 1.27 -13.38 1.59
CA ILE A 38 0.11 -13.62 2.46
C ILE A 38 -1.17 -13.02 1.87
N LEU A 39 -1.07 -11.78 1.38
CA LEU A 39 -2.21 -11.06 0.84
C LEU A 39 -2.52 -11.44 -0.61
N ASP A 40 -1.59 -12.08 -1.31
CA ASP A 40 -1.70 -12.62 -2.66
C ASP A 40 -2.61 -11.78 -3.58
N ASN A 41 -3.77 -12.29 -4.00
CA ASN A 41 -4.67 -11.62 -4.93
C ASN A 41 -5.43 -10.41 -4.35
N LYS A 42 -5.30 -10.11 -3.05
CA LYS A 42 -5.96 -8.95 -2.42
C LYS A 42 -5.24 -7.63 -2.70
N VAL A 43 -3.92 -7.67 -2.91
CA VAL A 43 -3.10 -6.49 -3.19
C VAL A 43 -2.15 -6.76 -4.36
N GLU A 44 -1.97 -5.77 -5.22
CA GLU A 44 -1.05 -5.86 -6.36
C GLU A 44 0.42 -5.73 -5.92
N LYS A 45 0.70 -4.80 -5.00
CA LYS A 45 2.05 -4.61 -4.45
C LYS A 45 2.00 -4.10 -3.02
N VAL A 46 3.07 -4.38 -2.29
CA VAL A 46 3.36 -3.84 -0.95
C VAL A 46 4.62 -2.99 -1.06
N VAL A 47 4.57 -1.74 -0.63
CA VAL A 47 5.69 -0.78 -0.74
C VAL A 47 5.83 0.07 0.51
N VAL A 48 7.06 0.53 0.78
CA VAL A 48 7.34 1.52 1.84
C VAL A 48 6.84 2.88 1.39
N SER A 49 6.18 3.61 2.30
CA SER A 49 5.58 4.91 2.03
C SER A 49 6.18 6.00 2.90
N ASN A 50 6.29 7.19 2.31
CA ASN A 50 6.70 8.43 2.94
C ASN A 50 5.52 9.35 3.27
N ARG A 51 4.27 8.97 2.90
CA ARG A 51 3.09 9.79 3.15
C ARG A 51 2.43 9.54 4.51
N LEU A 52 2.83 8.47 5.18
CA LEU A 52 2.24 8.01 6.44
C LEU A 52 3.07 8.52 7.62
N VAL A 53 2.39 9.05 8.64
CA VAL A 53 3.03 9.57 9.86
C VAL A 53 2.69 8.67 11.04
N ASP A 54 1.43 8.68 11.48
CA ASP A 54 0.99 7.91 12.66
C ASP A 54 0.41 6.53 12.31
N SER A 55 -0.02 6.34 11.06
CA SER A 55 -0.66 5.08 10.64
C SER A 55 0.39 4.03 10.27
N PRO A 56 0.21 2.75 10.65
CA PRO A 56 1.14 1.68 10.30
C PRO A 56 1.11 1.33 8.80
N CYS A 57 -0.05 1.41 8.16
CA CYS A 57 -0.21 1.13 6.74
C CYS A 57 -1.46 1.80 6.16
N CYS A 58 -1.55 1.86 4.84
CA CYS A 58 -2.69 2.40 4.10
C CYS A 58 -2.89 1.66 2.78
N ILE A 59 -4.13 1.58 2.30
CA ILE A 59 -4.44 1.05 0.96
C ILE A 59 -4.59 2.22 0.00
N VAL A 60 -3.77 2.22 -1.05
CA VAL A 60 -3.86 3.19 -2.15
C VAL A 60 -4.39 2.54 -3.42
N THR A 61 -5.10 3.33 -4.22
CA THR A 61 -5.61 2.90 -5.53
C THR A 61 -4.67 3.32 -6.65
N SER A 62 -4.57 2.54 -7.72
CA SER A 62 -3.83 2.91 -8.92
C SER A 62 -4.21 4.31 -9.45
N GLN A 63 -3.25 4.98 -10.09
CA GLN A 63 -3.41 6.32 -10.65
C GLN A 63 -4.60 6.45 -11.61
N PHE A 64 -4.83 5.45 -12.46
CA PHE A 64 -5.87 5.47 -13.50
C PHE A 64 -7.19 4.80 -13.08
N GLY A 65 -7.22 4.12 -11.93
CA GLY A 65 -8.41 3.43 -11.42
C GLY A 65 -9.38 4.34 -10.67
N TRP A 66 -10.52 3.77 -10.27
CA TRP A 66 -11.42 4.42 -9.32
C TRP A 66 -10.77 4.55 -7.95
N SER A 67 -10.98 5.72 -7.31
CA SER A 67 -10.68 5.87 -5.89
C SER A 67 -11.64 5.04 -5.06
N ALA A 68 -11.29 4.75 -3.80
CA ALA A 68 -12.18 4.02 -2.88
C ALA A 68 -13.55 4.70 -2.74
N ASN A 69 -13.60 6.04 -2.73
CA ASN A 69 -14.87 6.77 -2.68
C ASN A 69 -15.67 6.62 -3.98
N MET A 70 -15.01 6.68 -5.14
CA MET A 70 -15.67 6.46 -6.43
C MET A 70 -16.19 5.03 -6.56
N GLU A 71 -15.42 4.03 -6.14
CA GLU A 71 -15.84 2.63 -6.10
C GLU A 71 -17.12 2.45 -5.28
N ARG A 72 -17.20 3.13 -4.11
CA ARG A 72 -18.40 3.11 -3.26
C ARG A 72 -19.61 3.76 -3.95
N ILE A 73 -19.45 4.93 -4.55
CA ILE A 73 -20.53 5.65 -5.26
C ILE A 73 -21.04 4.81 -6.44
N MET A 74 -20.12 4.26 -7.24
CA MET A 74 -20.47 3.45 -8.42
C MET A 74 -21.10 2.11 -8.05
N LYS A 75 -20.77 1.52 -6.89
CA LYS A 75 -21.47 0.33 -6.40
C LYS A 75 -22.89 0.62 -5.90
N ALA A 76 -23.18 1.86 -5.49
CA ALA A 76 -24.49 2.25 -5.00
C ALA A 76 -25.50 2.61 -6.12
N GLN A 77 -25.05 2.71 -7.38
CA GLN A 77 -25.92 3.01 -8.52
C GLN A 77 -26.70 1.78 -9.00
N ALA A 78 -28.02 1.82 -8.91
CA ALA A 78 -28.91 0.68 -9.18
C ALA A 78 -28.99 0.25 -10.65
N LEU A 79 -28.81 1.17 -11.61
CA LEU A 79 -28.91 0.91 -13.06
C LEU A 79 -27.54 0.77 -13.74
N ARG A 80 -26.50 0.46 -12.97
CA ARG A 80 -25.14 0.41 -13.49
C ARG A 80 -24.86 -0.89 -14.26
N ASP A 81 -24.17 -0.75 -15.38
CA ASP A 81 -23.57 -1.88 -16.10
C ASP A 81 -22.40 -2.49 -15.30
N THR A 82 -22.56 -3.75 -14.91
CA THR A 82 -21.57 -4.52 -14.14
C THR A 82 -20.30 -4.83 -14.93
N ALA A 83 -20.33 -4.77 -16.27
CA ALA A 83 -19.15 -4.97 -17.12
C ALA A 83 -18.05 -3.92 -16.85
N THR A 84 -18.44 -2.71 -16.42
CA THR A 84 -17.50 -1.62 -16.07
C THR A 84 -16.71 -1.87 -14.78
N MET A 85 -17.11 -2.84 -13.93
CA MET A 85 -16.41 -3.17 -12.68
C MET A 85 -15.00 -3.71 -12.92
N GLY A 86 -14.84 -4.62 -13.89
CA GLY A 86 -13.62 -5.43 -14.00
C GLY A 86 -12.37 -4.62 -14.34
N TYR A 87 -12.53 -3.57 -15.14
CA TYR A 87 -11.42 -2.72 -15.59
C TYR A 87 -11.16 -1.52 -14.67
N MET A 88 -12.20 -1.02 -13.98
CA MET A 88 -12.13 0.23 -13.22
C MET A 88 -12.01 0.03 -11.70
N ALA A 89 -12.32 -1.17 -11.19
CA ALA A 89 -11.98 -1.59 -9.84
C ALA A 89 -10.45 -1.75 -9.75
N GLY A 90 -9.78 -0.60 -9.70
CA GLY A 90 -8.34 -0.49 -9.80
C GLY A 90 -7.64 -1.39 -8.78
N LYS A 91 -6.49 -1.90 -9.20
CA LYS A 91 -5.62 -2.68 -8.35
C LYS A 91 -5.23 -1.87 -7.11
N LYS A 92 -5.26 -2.54 -5.95
CA LYS A 92 -5.00 -1.95 -4.63
C LYS A 92 -3.56 -2.22 -4.23
N GLN A 93 -2.91 -1.24 -3.65
CA GLN A 93 -1.52 -1.34 -3.19
C GLN A 93 -1.49 -1.06 -1.70
N LEU A 94 -0.70 -1.85 -0.96
CA LEU A 94 -0.50 -1.63 0.47
C LEU A 94 0.77 -0.81 0.66
N GLU A 95 0.61 0.36 1.24
CA GLU A 95 1.70 1.22 1.66
C GLU A 95 1.97 1.01 3.15
N ILE A 96 3.21 0.73 3.55
CA ILE A 96 3.62 0.55 4.94
C ILE A 96 4.46 1.72 5.44
N ASN A 97 4.33 2.03 6.72
CA ASN A 97 5.10 3.07 7.40
C ASN A 97 6.30 2.46 8.13
N PRO A 98 7.54 2.75 7.70
CA PRO A 98 8.74 2.16 8.28
C PRO A 98 9.02 2.67 9.72
N ASP A 99 8.52 3.86 10.07
CA ASP A 99 8.73 4.48 11.39
C ASP A 99 7.74 3.99 12.45
N HIS A 100 6.72 3.21 12.06
CA HIS A 100 5.70 2.74 12.99
C HIS A 100 6.16 1.50 13.77
N PRO A 101 6.07 1.46 15.13
CA PRO A 101 6.58 0.36 15.95
C PRO A 101 6.02 -1.03 15.59
N ILE A 102 4.75 -1.09 15.20
CA ILE A 102 4.11 -2.33 14.73
C ILE A 102 4.82 -2.88 13.47
N VAL A 103 5.17 -2.03 12.51
CA VAL A 103 5.80 -2.46 11.25
C VAL A 103 7.22 -2.96 11.50
N GLU A 104 7.96 -2.29 12.38
CA GLU A 104 9.28 -2.78 12.82
C GLU A 104 9.18 -4.12 13.55
N THR A 105 8.17 -4.30 14.41
CA THR A 105 7.94 -5.59 15.09
C THR A 105 7.59 -6.70 14.10
N LEU A 106 6.74 -6.43 13.11
CA LEU A 106 6.41 -7.39 12.06
C LEU A 106 7.64 -7.78 11.24
N ARG A 107 8.52 -6.82 10.94
CA ARG A 107 9.81 -7.07 10.26
C ARG A 107 10.69 -8.02 11.08
N GLN A 108 10.86 -7.76 12.37
CA GLN A 108 11.66 -8.60 13.27
C GLN A 108 11.11 -10.02 13.37
N LYS A 109 9.77 -10.17 13.44
CA LYS A 109 9.12 -11.48 13.42
C LYS A 109 9.31 -12.21 12.10
N ALA A 110 9.14 -11.51 10.97
CA ALA A 110 9.36 -12.07 9.63
C ALA A 110 10.79 -12.58 9.43
N ASP A 111 11.78 -11.89 10.00
CA ASP A 111 13.18 -12.30 9.95
C ASP A 111 13.46 -13.52 10.85
N ALA A 112 12.80 -13.59 12.01
CA ALA A 112 12.95 -14.69 12.96
C ALA A 112 12.24 -15.97 12.48
N ASP A 113 11.04 -15.85 11.90
CA ASP A 113 10.29 -16.97 11.33
C ASP A 113 9.49 -16.52 10.10
N LYS A 114 9.97 -16.94 8.92
CA LYS A 114 9.34 -16.61 7.62
C LYS A 114 8.01 -17.34 7.38
N ASN A 115 7.67 -18.32 8.21
CA ASN A 115 6.44 -19.13 8.09
C ASN A 115 5.42 -18.83 9.21
N ASP A 116 5.71 -17.88 10.09
CA ASP A 116 4.76 -17.49 11.14
C ASP A 116 3.51 -16.87 10.51
N LYS A 117 2.38 -17.57 10.61
CA LYS A 117 1.07 -17.12 10.11
C LYS A 117 0.48 -15.96 10.93
N ALA A 118 1.12 -15.57 12.03
CA ALA A 118 0.75 -14.41 12.83
C ALA A 118 1.34 -13.09 12.31
N VAL A 119 2.24 -13.14 11.33
CA VAL A 119 2.75 -11.99 10.56
C VAL A 119 1.93 -11.80 9.29
#